data_AF-A0A7G8WH86-F1
#
_entry.id   AF-A0A7G8WH86-F1
#
_cell.length_a   1.000
_cell.length_b   1.000
_cell.length_c   1.000
_cell.angle_alpha   90.00
_cell.angle_beta   90.00
_cell.angle_gamma   90.00
#
_symmetry.space_group_name_H-M   'P 1'
#
loop_
_entity.id
_entity.type
_entity.pdbx_description
1 polymer ?
#
loop_
_entity_poly.entity_id
_entity_poly.type
_entity_poly.pdbx_seq_one_letter_code
_entity_poly.pdbx_strand_id
1 'polypeptide(L)'
;MTSGDWLPAQAPFDVVRRGYSPEQVTAHLERLEYDLRITTANRDATNQRLNELGSQLAAAQAEADTLRAQLDRNALEPVSMANLSDRMQRMIRLAEEEAGEIRARAEADADRMRGKLETSLSEASAARAAFDSEREHTRKQLAEQVHGLIAEATSEALDTTTQAQEEAARVLQEANAEAERTVSAAKAHAEMETARAREEAELTVREATAAAETLTSQTKAERERLDAESLAHRTQVDEDFEIAIADRRREAHKVITDREAESAAAAKKLIAEATSHSQDLVAAATGESERLMQQATTYSEALVNRAAAESHQRVRDADDAVLALHALRDQLGEQLRSLTGHLDHIRELAASAPALITPPADEQDRPVAEDFPADPTARPTPVDLPVPVYGEPVALDDGRAETRNGGSPGITDQEPAAGTDHNEHVNGDTVTIAAITDDAPAATDEVTAPKVATNGSQRTRTRGGR
;
A
#
# COMPACT_ATOMS: atom_id res chain seq x y z
N MET A 1 122.72 18.38 113.21
CA MET A 1 123.16 17.33 112.27
C MET A 1 122.06 17.14 111.24
N THR A 2 122.40 16.94 109.97
CA THR A 2 121.44 16.80 108.86
C THR A 2 121.05 15.33 108.67
N SER A 3 119.79 14.99 108.89
CA SER A 3 119.28 13.61 109.00
C SER A 3 119.16 12.83 107.67
N GLY A 4 119.99 13.13 106.67
CA GLY A 4 119.94 12.48 105.34
C GLY A 4 120.61 11.11 105.27
N ASP A 5 121.50 10.79 106.21
CA ASP A 5 122.52 9.73 106.08
C ASP A 5 122.03 8.30 106.45
N TRP A 6 120.74 8.12 106.72
CA TRP A 6 120.16 6.87 107.25
C TRP A 6 118.89 6.39 106.53
N LEU A 7 118.57 6.97 105.38
CA LEU A 7 117.54 6.43 104.48
C LEU A 7 118.20 5.37 103.57
N PRO A 8 117.84 4.08 103.67
CA PRO A 8 118.36 3.08 102.74
C PRO A 8 117.91 3.40 101.31
N ALA A 9 118.79 3.18 100.33
CA ALA A 9 118.48 3.42 98.93
C ALA A 9 117.20 2.64 98.54
N GLN A 10 116.19 3.35 98.04
CA GLN A 10 114.90 2.74 97.69
C GLN A 10 115.10 1.73 96.56
N ALA A 11 114.93 0.45 96.87
CA ALA A 11 114.95 -0.60 95.86
C ALA A 11 113.69 -0.48 94.98
N PRO A 12 113.82 -0.52 93.64
CA PRO A 12 112.65 -0.56 92.76
C PRO A 12 111.87 -1.86 92.96
N PHE A 13 110.55 -1.80 92.79
CA PHE A 13 109.67 -2.97 92.94
C PHE A 13 109.92 -4.03 91.86
N ASP A 14 109.88 -5.31 92.25
CA ASP A 14 110.02 -6.44 91.32
C ASP A 14 108.88 -6.48 90.29
N VAL A 15 109.22 -6.55 89.01
CA VAL A 15 108.25 -6.55 87.91
C VAL A 15 107.81 -7.98 87.57
N VAL A 16 106.56 -8.30 87.87
CA VAL A 16 105.95 -9.64 87.63
C VAL A 16 104.94 -9.63 86.48
N ARG A 17 104.76 -10.78 85.80
CA ARG A 17 104.00 -10.90 84.53
C ARG A 17 102.50 -10.57 84.61
N ARG A 18 101.96 -10.34 85.81
CA ARG A 18 100.69 -9.66 86.09
C ARG A 18 100.87 -8.86 87.39
N GLY A 19 101.05 -7.55 87.28
CA GLY A 19 101.17 -6.60 88.39
C GLY A 19 100.43 -5.31 88.10
N TYR A 20 100.54 -4.33 88.99
CA TYR A 20 100.02 -2.97 88.77
C TYR A 20 100.88 -2.21 87.74
N SER A 21 100.31 -1.21 87.07
CA SER A 21 101.07 -0.32 86.17
C SER A 21 102.11 0.47 86.98
N PRO A 22 103.40 0.48 86.58
CA PRO A 22 104.42 1.29 87.24
C PRO A 22 104.05 2.77 87.32
N GLU A 23 103.44 3.31 86.27
CA GLU A 23 103.01 4.70 86.16
C GLU A 23 101.91 5.04 87.19
N GLN A 24 100.95 4.12 87.38
CA GLN A 24 99.90 4.27 88.40
C GLN A 24 100.45 4.12 89.83
N VAL A 25 101.44 3.24 90.04
CA VAL A 25 102.10 3.08 91.34
C VAL A 25 102.93 4.33 91.67
N THR A 26 103.73 4.85 90.73
CA THR A 26 104.50 6.09 90.91
C THR A 26 103.58 7.27 91.22
N ALA A 27 102.52 7.49 90.43
CA ALA A 27 101.58 8.59 90.69
C ALA A 27 100.84 8.46 92.04
N HIS A 28 100.66 7.24 92.56
CA HIS A 28 100.11 7.01 93.89
C HIS A 28 101.14 7.27 95.00
N LEU A 29 102.40 6.89 94.79
CA LEU A 29 103.50 7.14 95.71
C LEU A 29 103.85 8.64 95.78
N GLU A 30 103.85 9.36 94.66
CA GLU A 30 104.00 10.82 94.61
C GLU A 30 102.90 11.53 95.40
N ARG A 31 101.64 11.06 95.30
CA ARG A 31 100.55 11.55 96.15
C ARG A 31 100.81 11.24 97.63
N LEU A 32 101.21 10.03 97.97
CA LEU A 32 101.49 9.65 99.36
C LEU A 32 102.67 10.43 99.96
N GLU A 33 103.72 10.72 99.18
CA GLU A 33 104.83 11.59 99.61
C GLU A 33 104.38 13.03 99.79
N TYR A 34 103.53 13.54 98.90
CA TYR A 34 102.91 14.87 99.02
C TYR A 34 102.04 14.98 100.28
N ASP A 35 101.19 13.98 100.54
CA ASP A 35 100.35 13.90 101.74
C ASP A 35 101.19 13.74 103.03
N LEU A 36 102.27 12.95 102.98
CA LEU A 36 103.25 12.83 104.08
C LEU A 36 103.96 14.15 104.35
N ARG A 37 104.31 14.90 103.31
CA ARG A 37 104.96 16.21 103.40
C ARG A 37 104.01 17.27 103.97
N ILE A 38 102.74 17.28 103.58
CA ILE A 38 101.70 18.13 104.16
C ILE A 38 101.47 17.79 105.63
N THR A 39 101.30 16.51 105.98
CA THR A 39 101.06 16.10 107.37
C THR A 39 102.27 16.36 108.27
N THR A 40 103.49 16.21 107.76
CA THR A 40 104.72 16.60 108.48
C THR A 40 104.79 18.12 108.69
N ALA A 41 104.52 18.93 107.66
CA ALA A 41 104.50 20.39 107.78
C ALA A 41 103.40 20.87 108.76
N ASN A 42 102.22 20.25 108.74
CA ASN A 42 101.15 20.52 109.70
C ASN A 42 101.55 20.15 111.13
N ARG A 43 102.16 18.98 111.34
CA ARG A 43 102.70 18.55 112.65
C ARG A 43 103.71 19.57 113.17
N ASP A 44 104.64 20.00 112.34
CA ASP A 44 105.73 20.89 112.75
C ASP A 44 105.22 22.31 113.00
N ALA A 45 104.23 22.79 112.23
CA ALA A 45 103.50 24.01 112.53
C ALA A 45 102.69 23.93 113.84
N THR A 46 102.07 22.78 114.16
CA THR A 46 101.42 22.58 115.47
C THR A 46 102.43 22.52 116.61
N ASN A 47 103.59 21.91 116.42
CA ASN A 47 104.67 21.89 117.42
C ASN A 47 105.23 23.30 117.67
N GLN A 48 105.39 24.12 116.64
CA GLN A 48 105.74 25.54 116.77
C GLN A 48 104.69 26.30 117.59
N ARG A 49 103.40 26.11 117.31
CA ARG A 49 102.30 26.71 118.10
C ARG A 49 102.27 26.22 119.55
N LEU A 50 102.56 24.95 119.82
CA LEU A 50 102.64 24.41 121.18
C LEU A 50 103.83 24.99 121.96
N ASN A 51 104.99 25.15 121.32
CA ASN A 51 106.15 25.81 121.92
C ASN A 51 105.89 27.29 122.22
N GLU A 52 105.20 27.99 121.31
CA GLU A 52 104.82 29.40 121.48
C GLU A 52 103.73 29.59 122.55
N LEU A 53 102.75 28.69 122.63
CA LEU A 53 101.80 28.68 123.76
C LEU A 53 102.51 28.32 125.08
N GLY A 54 103.56 27.50 125.04
CA GLY A 54 104.41 27.18 126.19
C GLY A 54 105.24 28.37 126.68
N SER A 55 105.84 29.14 125.78
CA SER A 55 106.58 30.38 126.12
C SER A 55 105.64 31.45 126.66
N GLN A 56 104.46 31.64 126.04
CA GLN A 56 103.42 32.55 126.51
C GLN A 56 102.88 32.15 127.89
N LEU A 57 102.66 30.85 128.15
CA LEU A 57 102.20 30.36 129.45
C LEU A 57 103.28 30.54 130.53
N ALA A 58 104.56 30.28 130.21
CA ALA A 58 105.67 30.54 131.12
C ALA A 58 105.86 32.03 131.43
N ALA A 59 105.69 32.90 130.42
CA ALA A 59 105.71 34.35 130.61
C ALA A 59 104.54 34.82 131.48
N ALA A 60 103.31 34.37 131.21
CA ALA A 60 102.13 34.69 132.02
C ALA A 60 102.23 34.16 133.47
N GLN A 61 102.90 33.02 133.70
CA GLN A 61 103.21 32.53 135.05
C GLN A 61 104.22 33.44 135.76
N ALA A 62 105.32 33.82 135.09
CA ALA A 62 106.29 34.75 135.64
C ALA A 62 105.67 36.13 135.94
N GLU A 63 104.83 36.66 135.05
CA GLU A 63 104.05 37.87 135.28
C GLU A 63 103.13 37.71 136.48
N ALA A 64 102.35 36.63 136.57
CA ALA A 64 101.47 36.36 137.71
C ALA A 64 102.23 36.28 139.04
N ASP A 65 103.44 35.71 139.07
CA ASP A 65 104.28 35.66 140.27
C ASP A 65 104.93 37.00 140.62
N THR A 66 105.30 37.82 139.63
CA THR A 66 105.71 39.21 139.90
C THR A 66 104.55 40.06 140.39
N LEU A 67 103.33 39.87 139.88
CA LEU A 67 102.11 40.54 140.31
C LEU A 67 101.71 40.10 141.72
N ARG A 68 101.82 38.82 142.07
CA ARG A 68 101.70 38.34 143.46
C ARG A 68 102.70 39.04 144.37
N ALA A 69 103.99 39.02 144.04
CA ALA A 69 105.00 39.70 144.83
C ALA A 69 104.79 41.22 144.91
N GLN A 70 104.21 41.88 143.90
CA GLN A 70 103.80 43.29 143.97
C GLN A 70 102.58 43.47 144.88
N LEU A 71 101.58 42.59 144.79
CA LEU A 71 100.36 42.65 145.60
C LEU A 71 100.67 42.37 147.08
N ASP A 72 101.52 41.39 147.39
CA ASP A 72 101.98 41.11 148.75
C ASP A 72 102.71 42.33 149.35
N ARG A 73 103.56 43.01 148.56
CA ARG A 73 104.21 44.26 148.99
C ARG A 73 103.21 45.39 149.24
N ASN A 74 102.18 45.55 148.39
CA ASN A 74 101.10 46.53 148.61
C ASN A 74 100.20 46.14 149.79
N ALA A 75 100.02 44.86 150.08
CA ALA A 75 99.21 44.35 151.20
C ALA A 75 99.93 44.44 152.55
N LEU A 76 101.27 44.46 152.53
CA LEU A 76 102.13 44.75 153.69
C LEU A 76 102.22 46.26 154.00
N GLU A 77 101.72 47.14 153.14
CA GLU A 77 101.70 48.59 153.36
C GLU A 77 100.38 49.00 154.09
N PRO A 78 100.45 49.61 155.30
CA PRO A 78 99.24 49.87 156.09
C PRO A 78 98.24 50.83 155.44
N VAL A 79 97.00 50.37 155.26
CA VAL A 79 95.94 51.12 154.58
C VAL A 79 95.52 52.37 155.36
N SER A 80 95.80 53.55 154.81
CA SER A 80 95.26 54.84 155.29
C SER A 80 93.84 55.08 154.79
N MET A 81 92.97 55.61 155.66
CA MET A 81 91.57 55.94 155.35
C MET A 81 91.39 56.90 154.17
N ALA A 82 92.38 57.76 153.89
CA ALA A 82 92.35 58.66 152.73
C ALA A 82 92.27 57.89 151.39
N ASN A 83 92.95 56.75 151.29
CA ASN A 83 93.12 56.02 150.03
C ASN A 83 91.82 55.30 149.58
N LEU A 84 90.81 55.17 150.45
CA LEU A 84 89.57 54.46 150.15
C LEU A 84 88.62 55.29 149.28
N SER A 85 88.48 56.59 149.57
CA SER A 85 87.63 57.52 148.79
C SER A 85 88.14 57.63 147.35
N ASP A 86 89.44 57.88 147.21
CA ASP A 86 90.16 57.91 145.93
C ASP A 86 89.97 56.64 145.09
N ARG A 87 89.96 55.47 145.74
CA ARG A 87 89.76 54.18 145.07
C ARG A 87 88.31 53.98 144.62
N MET A 88 87.34 54.37 145.42
CA MET A 88 85.91 54.30 145.05
C MET A 88 85.59 55.24 143.89
N GLN A 89 86.08 56.49 143.93
CA GLN A 89 85.88 57.46 142.84
C GLN A 89 86.51 56.98 141.53
N ARG A 90 87.70 56.36 141.58
CA ARG A 90 88.33 55.73 140.41
C ARG A 90 87.53 54.54 139.86
N MET A 91 86.93 53.70 140.71
CA MET A 91 86.08 52.59 140.22
C MET A 91 84.77 53.09 139.60
N ILE A 92 84.11 54.10 140.19
CA ILE A 92 82.87 54.67 139.61
C ILE A 92 83.19 55.25 138.24
N ARG A 93 84.26 56.05 138.13
CA ARG A 93 84.71 56.60 136.86
C ARG A 93 85.04 55.52 135.82
N LEU A 94 85.76 54.46 136.22
CA LEU A 94 86.08 53.34 135.32
C LEU A 94 84.81 52.64 134.82
N ALA A 95 83.82 52.45 135.69
CA ALA A 95 82.54 51.85 135.32
C ALA A 95 81.68 52.77 134.44
N GLU A 96 81.76 54.09 134.60
CA GLU A 96 81.14 55.07 133.71
C GLU A 96 81.81 55.10 132.33
N GLU A 97 83.14 55.01 132.28
CA GLU A 97 83.95 54.89 131.06
C GLU A 97 83.64 53.55 130.34
N GLU A 98 83.60 52.42 131.06
CA GLU A 98 83.22 51.09 130.52
C GLU A 98 81.76 51.04 130.04
N ALA A 99 80.82 51.60 130.80
CA ALA A 99 79.42 51.73 130.36
C ALA A 99 79.27 52.70 129.18
N GLY A 100 80.22 53.62 128.98
CA GLY A 100 80.36 54.42 127.77
C GLY A 100 80.83 53.56 126.58
N GLU A 101 81.91 52.78 126.75
CA GLU A 101 82.41 51.88 125.72
C GLU A 101 81.37 50.84 125.27
N ILE A 102 80.63 50.23 126.20
CA ILE A 102 79.59 49.24 125.89
C ILE A 102 78.48 49.87 125.03
N ARG A 103 78.05 51.10 125.35
CA ARG A 103 77.06 51.83 124.53
C ARG A 103 77.62 52.18 123.15
N ALA A 104 78.82 52.74 123.08
CA ALA A 104 79.47 53.09 121.80
C ALA A 104 79.70 51.86 120.90
N ARG A 105 80.06 50.70 121.49
CA ARG A 105 80.14 49.41 120.77
C ARG A 105 78.78 48.97 120.25
N ALA A 106 77.74 48.99 121.09
CA ALA A 106 76.39 48.59 120.72
C ALA A 106 75.75 49.50 119.66
N GLU A 107 75.98 50.82 119.72
CA GLU A 107 75.55 51.78 118.69
C GLU A 107 76.29 51.51 117.37
N ALA A 108 77.61 51.33 117.41
CA ALA A 108 78.39 50.99 116.23
C ALA A 108 78.01 49.63 115.61
N ASP A 109 77.58 48.64 116.40
CA ASP A 109 77.01 47.39 115.90
C ASP A 109 75.59 47.55 115.35
N ALA A 110 74.75 48.39 115.97
CA ALA A 110 73.43 48.73 115.43
C ALA A 110 73.55 49.41 114.07
N ASP A 111 74.49 50.33 113.88
CA ASP A 111 74.74 50.99 112.61
C ASP A 111 75.41 50.06 111.58
N ARG A 112 76.34 49.19 111.99
CA ARG A 112 76.83 48.09 111.13
C ARG A 112 75.72 47.16 110.68
N MET A 113 74.71 46.88 111.51
CA MET A 113 73.56 46.06 111.14
C MET A 113 72.59 46.81 110.23
N ARG A 114 72.28 48.09 110.52
CA ARG A 114 71.45 48.96 109.66
C ARG A 114 72.03 49.08 108.27
N GLY A 115 73.32 49.46 108.15
CA GLY A 115 73.98 49.61 106.85
C GLY A 115 74.02 48.30 106.05
N LYS A 116 74.19 47.14 106.70
CA LYS A 116 74.08 45.83 106.03
C LYS A 116 72.66 45.58 105.53
N LEU A 117 71.64 45.80 106.35
CA LEU A 117 70.23 45.60 105.98
C LEU A 117 69.78 46.55 104.87
N GLU A 118 70.20 47.82 104.91
CA GLU A 118 69.94 48.82 103.87
C GLU A 118 70.63 48.45 102.55
N THR A 119 71.88 47.98 102.61
CA THR A 119 72.60 47.44 101.44
C THR A 119 71.84 46.26 100.85
N SER A 120 71.50 45.24 101.65
CA SER A 120 70.78 44.06 101.18
C SER A 120 69.35 44.36 100.68
N LEU A 121 68.67 45.37 101.25
CA LEU A 121 67.37 45.84 100.76
C LEU A 121 67.51 46.54 99.39
N SER A 122 68.55 47.37 99.25
CA SER A 122 68.88 48.03 97.97
C SER A 122 69.21 47.00 96.89
N GLU A 123 70.10 46.05 97.18
CA GLU A 123 70.46 44.92 96.31
C GLU A 123 69.23 44.10 95.90
N ALA A 124 68.36 43.73 96.86
CA ALA A 124 67.13 42.99 96.59
C ALA A 124 66.14 43.81 95.72
N SER A 125 66.04 45.12 95.94
CA SER A 125 65.19 46.00 95.13
C SER A 125 65.70 46.16 93.69
N ALA A 126 67.02 46.27 93.52
CA ALA A 126 67.68 46.37 92.22
C ALA A 126 67.58 45.05 91.44
N ALA A 127 67.84 43.91 92.10
CA ALA A 127 67.65 42.59 91.52
C ALA A 127 66.19 42.34 91.11
N ARG A 128 65.24 42.82 91.91
CA ARG A 128 63.81 42.72 91.58
C ARG A 128 63.43 43.57 90.37
N ALA A 129 63.87 44.83 90.33
CA ALA A 129 63.64 45.72 89.20
C ALA A 129 64.27 45.20 87.90
N ALA A 130 65.48 44.62 87.97
CA ALA A 130 66.14 43.98 86.85
C ALA A 130 65.32 42.77 86.33
N PHE A 131 64.92 41.85 87.21
CA PHE A 131 64.10 40.68 86.84
C PHE A 131 62.74 41.06 86.26
N ASP A 132 62.04 42.02 86.85
CA ASP A 132 60.75 42.47 86.32
C ASP A 132 60.93 43.20 84.97
N SER A 133 62.08 43.87 84.72
CA SER A 133 62.41 44.44 83.40
C SER A 133 62.72 43.37 82.34
N GLU A 134 63.43 42.30 82.70
CA GLU A 134 63.71 41.16 81.82
C GLU A 134 62.44 40.38 81.47
N ARG A 135 61.53 40.20 82.44
CA ARG A 135 60.20 39.64 82.20
C ARG A 135 59.37 40.48 81.24
N GLU A 136 59.38 41.79 81.35
CA GLU A 136 58.64 42.66 80.42
C GLU A 136 59.33 42.77 79.04
N HIS A 137 60.66 42.65 78.96
CA HIS A 137 61.37 42.54 77.67
C HIS A 137 61.02 41.24 76.94
N THR A 138 61.18 40.10 77.60
CA THR A 138 60.85 38.77 77.05
C THR A 138 59.37 38.62 76.72
N ARG A 139 58.46 39.21 77.53
CA ARG A 139 57.03 39.27 77.23
C ARG A 139 56.72 40.08 75.98
N LYS A 140 57.39 41.21 75.76
CA LYS A 140 57.22 42.04 74.56
C LYS A 140 57.74 41.33 73.32
N GLN A 141 58.94 40.73 73.40
CA GLN A 141 59.49 39.90 72.32
C GLN A 141 58.57 38.74 71.95
N LEU A 142 58.02 38.02 72.94
CA LEU A 142 57.09 36.93 72.68
C LEU A 142 55.76 37.42 72.09
N ALA A 143 55.22 38.56 72.56
CA ALA A 143 54.01 39.15 72.01
C ALA A 143 54.20 39.61 70.55
N GLU A 144 55.36 40.18 70.22
CA GLU A 144 55.73 40.61 68.87
C GLU A 144 55.98 39.42 67.93
N GLN A 145 56.66 38.36 68.39
CA GLN A 145 56.81 37.10 67.66
C GLN A 145 55.46 36.42 67.40
N VAL A 146 54.59 36.32 68.40
CA VAL A 146 53.25 35.74 68.25
C VAL A 146 52.38 36.60 67.31
N HIS A 147 52.48 37.92 67.38
CA HIS A 147 51.75 38.80 66.46
C HIS A 147 52.27 38.67 65.02
N GLY A 148 53.59 38.60 64.83
CA GLY A 148 54.23 38.37 63.53
C GLY A 148 53.81 37.03 62.92
N LEU A 149 53.92 35.93 63.66
CA LEU A 149 53.50 34.60 63.21
C LEU A 149 52.00 34.52 62.90
N ILE A 150 51.14 35.21 63.66
CA ILE A 150 49.71 35.31 63.34
C ILE A 150 49.50 36.11 62.05
N ALA A 151 50.17 37.26 61.89
CA ALA A 151 50.05 38.08 60.70
C ALA A 151 50.51 37.34 59.44
N GLU A 152 51.69 36.70 59.50
CA GLU A 152 52.27 35.86 58.45
C GLU A 152 51.32 34.71 58.08
N ALA A 153 50.87 33.91 59.05
CA ALA A 153 49.93 32.81 58.81
C ALA A 153 48.57 33.30 58.29
N THR A 154 48.10 34.50 58.66
CA THR A 154 46.88 35.08 58.07
C THR A 154 47.09 35.57 56.64
N SER A 155 48.26 36.09 56.27
CA SER A 155 48.57 36.43 54.88
C SER A 155 48.66 35.16 54.05
N GLU A 156 49.48 34.19 54.46
CA GLU A 156 49.64 32.91 53.75
C GLU A 156 48.29 32.19 53.57
N ALA A 157 47.44 32.18 54.59
CA ALA A 157 46.09 31.62 54.48
C ALA A 157 45.21 32.40 53.47
N LEU A 158 45.24 33.74 53.49
CA LEU A 158 44.51 34.57 52.53
C LEU A 158 45.03 34.32 51.10
N ASP A 159 46.34 34.41 50.88
CA ASP A 159 47.01 34.21 49.60
C ASP A 159 46.76 32.80 49.04
N THR A 160 46.75 31.78 49.89
CA THR A 160 46.36 30.41 49.49
C THR A 160 44.89 30.32 49.10
N THR A 161 43.98 31.01 49.82
CA THR A 161 42.56 31.00 49.47
C THR A 161 42.22 31.80 48.22
N THR A 162 42.91 32.91 47.94
CA THR A 162 42.71 33.68 46.70
C THR A 162 43.24 32.91 45.49
N GLN A 163 44.44 32.33 45.57
CA GLN A 163 44.97 31.45 44.54
C GLN A 163 44.02 30.28 44.25
N ALA A 164 43.55 29.57 45.28
CA ALA A 164 42.60 28.47 45.12
C ALA A 164 41.25 28.90 44.49
N GLN A 165 40.79 30.12 44.78
CA GLN A 165 39.58 30.69 44.16
C GLN A 165 39.82 31.09 42.70
N GLU A 166 40.96 31.69 42.37
CA GLU A 166 41.34 32.05 41.00
C GLU A 166 41.55 30.81 40.12
N GLU A 167 42.21 29.76 40.63
CA GLU A 167 42.36 28.49 39.92
C GLU A 167 41.02 27.78 39.72
N ALA A 168 40.15 27.74 40.74
CA ALA A 168 38.81 27.18 40.60
C ALA A 168 37.96 27.96 39.58
N ALA A 169 38.04 29.30 39.58
CA ALA A 169 37.37 30.14 38.60
C ALA A 169 37.88 29.91 37.18
N ARG A 170 39.21 29.79 36.99
CA ARG A 170 39.84 29.46 35.70
C ARG A 170 39.36 28.11 35.18
N VAL A 171 39.38 27.07 36.01
CA VAL A 171 38.94 25.71 35.63
C VAL A 171 37.45 25.68 35.28
N LEU A 172 36.60 26.37 36.04
CA LEU A 172 35.17 26.50 35.72
C LEU A 172 34.93 27.27 34.41
N GLN A 173 35.68 28.33 34.15
CA GLN A 173 35.58 29.09 32.90
C GLN A 173 36.04 28.27 31.69
N GLU A 174 37.12 27.50 31.83
CA GLU A 174 37.65 26.63 30.79
C GLU A 174 36.70 25.47 30.47
N ALA A 175 36.18 24.79 31.51
CA ALA A 175 35.19 23.72 31.36
C ALA A 175 33.87 24.21 30.76
N ASN A 176 33.38 25.39 31.16
CA ASN A 176 32.18 25.99 30.55
C ASN A 176 32.42 26.34 29.07
N ALA A 177 33.58 26.91 28.73
CA ALA A 177 33.91 27.22 27.34
C ALA A 177 34.08 25.95 26.46
N GLU A 178 34.55 24.83 27.03
CA GLU A 178 34.57 23.54 26.33
C GLU A 178 33.17 22.92 26.19
N ALA A 179 32.32 23.01 27.21
CA ALA A 179 30.91 22.62 27.14
C ALA A 179 30.15 23.43 26.06
N GLU A 180 30.36 24.74 25.98
CA GLU A 180 29.78 25.58 24.94
C GLU A 180 30.28 25.21 23.53
N ARG A 181 31.58 24.98 23.36
CA ARG A 181 32.15 24.52 22.07
C ARG A 181 31.59 23.18 21.63
N THR A 182 31.52 22.20 22.53
CA THR A 182 31.02 20.85 22.22
C THR A 182 29.53 20.85 21.92
N VAL A 183 28.71 21.58 22.69
CA VAL A 183 27.27 21.78 22.40
C VAL A 183 27.06 22.51 21.08
N SER A 184 27.86 23.53 20.77
CA SER A 184 27.78 24.28 19.51
C SER A 184 28.15 23.40 18.30
N ALA A 185 29.25 22.63 18.40
CA ALA A 185 29.66 21.69 17.36
C ALA A 185 28.62 20.58 17.13
N ALA A 186 28.06 20.02 18.20
CA ALA A 186 27.01 19.00 18.10
C ALA A 186 25.72 19.54 17.45
N LYS A 187 25.33 20.79 17.77
CA LYS A 187 24.20 21.46 17.09
C LYS A 187 24.47 21.68 15.61
N ALA A 188 25.63 22.26 15.26
CA ALA A 188 26.00 22.49 13.87
C ALA A 188 26.04 21.18 13.04
N HIS A 189 26.53 20.09 13.62
CA HIS A 189 26.51 18.78 12.98
C HIS A 189 25.07 18.23 12.81
N ALA A 190 24.20 18.38 13.82
CA ALA A 190 22.80 17.95 13.70
C ALA A 190 22.02 18.80 12.69
N GLU A 191 22.27 20.10 12.63
CA GLU A 191 21.70 21.02 11.64
C GLU A 191 22.17 20.65 10.22
N MET A 192 23.46 20.37 10.04
CA MET A 192 24.01 19.89 8.76
C MET A 192 23.38 18.57 8.30
N GLU A 193 23.30 17.56 9.16
CA GLU A 193 22.70 16.27 8.82
C GLU A 193 21.19 16.40 8.53
N THR A 194 20.44 17.23 9.27
CA THR A 194 19.01 17.47 8.97
C THR A 194 18.79 18.35 7.75
N ALA A 195 19.75 19.19 7.35
CA ALA A 195 19.71 19.90 6.07
C ALA A 195 19.94 18.93 4.91
N ARG A 196 21.00 18.11 5.01
CA ARG A 196 21.35 17.08 4.04
C ARG A 196 20.22 16.06 3.83
N ALA A 197 19.65 15.51 4.91
CA ALA A 197 18.55 14.56 4.83
C ALA A 197 17.27 15.17 4.20
N ARG A 198 17.06 16.48 4.35
CA ARG A 198 15.98 17.19 3.63
C ARG A 198 16.31 17.34 2.15
N GLU A 199 17.53 17.70 1.78
CA GLU A 199 17.94 17.82 0.37
C GLU A 199 17.86 16.47 -0.37
N GLU A 200 18.36 15.40 0.23
CA GLU A 200 18.26 14.03 -0.31
C GLU A 200 16.80 13.55 -0.41
N ALA A 201 15.93 13.90 0.55
CA ALA A 201 14.50 13.61 0.47
C ALA A 201 13.78 14.44 -0.59
N GLU A 202 14.08 15.75 -0.71
CA GLU A 202 13.50 16.61 -1.75
C GLU A 202 13.95 16.17 -3.15
N LEU A 203 15.20 15.76 -3.32
CA LEU A 203 15.69 15.17 -4.58
C LEU A 203 14.92 13.90 -4.93
N THR A 204 14.79 12.97 -3.96
CA THR A 204 14.04 11.72 -4.14
C THR A 204 12.58 11.98 -4.53
N VAL A 205 11.92 12.95 -3.89
CA VAL A 205 10.55 13.35 -4.24
C VAL A 205 10.48 13.97 -5.63
N ARG A 206 11.41 14.87 -6.00
CA ARG A 206 11.47 15.47 -7.35
C ARG A 206 11.62 14.39 -8.42
N GLU A 207 12.58 13.47 -8.26
CA GLU A 207 12.82 12.36 -9.19
C GLU A 207 11.60 11.43 -9.30
N ALA A 208 10.97 11.07 -8.17
CA ALA A 208 9.76 10.26 -8.16
C ALA A 208 8.58 10.95 -8.87
N THR A 209 8.39 12.27 -8.67
CA THR A 209 7.35 13.03 -9.38
C THR A 209 7.61 13.12 -10.89
N ALA A 210 8.84 13.41 -11.32
CA ALA A 210 9.19 13.46 -12.74
C ALA A 210 9.05 12.09 -13.43
N ALA A 211 9.40 11.01 -12.74
CA ALA A 211 9.18 9.64 -13.22
C ALA A 211 7.68 9.31 -13.33
N ALA A 212 6.87 9.69 -12.35
CA ALA A 212 5.42 9.49 -12.36
C ALA A 212 4.72 10.32 -13.47
N GLU A 213 5.13 11.56 -13.69
CA GLU A 213 4.66 12.41 -14.81
C GLU A 213 5.04 11.80 -16.17
N THR A 214 6.28 11.33 -16.31
CA THR A 214 6.76 10.66 -17.53
C THR A 214 5.96 9.39 -17.83
N LEU A 215 5.75 8.54 -16.83
CA LEU A 215 4.93 7.32 -16.96
C LEU A 215 3.46 7.64 -17.27
N THR A 216 2.90 8.68 -16.64
CA THR A 216 1.53 9.14 -16.91
C THR A 216 1.38 9.67 -18.34
N SER A 217 2.37 10.38 -18.84
CA SER A 217 2.43 10.86 -20.23
C SER A 217 2.52 9.70 -21.23
N GLN A 218 3.44 8.75 -21.00
CA GLN A 218 3.61 7.56 -21.83
C GLN A 218 2.34 6.66 -21.85
N THR A 219 1.78 6.36 -20.68
CA THR A 219 0.56 5.53 -20.57
C THR A 219 -0.71 6.24 -21.05
N LYS A 220 -0.69 7.57 -21.16
CA LYS A 220 -1.73 8.32 -21.88
C LYS A 220 -1.53 8.20 -23.40
N ALA A 221 -0.34 8.48 -23.90
CA ALA A 221 -0.04 8.46 -25.34
C ALA A 221 -0.25 7.07 -25.96
N GLU A 222 0.13 6.00 -25.26
CA GLU A 222 -0.11 4.63 -25.72
C GLU A 222 -1.61 4.27 -25.72
N ARG A 223 -2.40 4.82 -24.79
CA ARG A 223 -3.87 4.68 -24.81
C ARG A 223 -4.47 5.38 -26.01
N GLU A 224 -4.09 6.64 -26.24
CA GLU A 224 -4.55 7.42 -27.40
C GLU A 224 -4.14 6.75 -28.72
N ARG A 225 -2.97 6.08 -28.77
CA ARG A 225 -2.54 5.24 -29.89
C ARG A 225 -3.43 4.02 -30.10
N LEU A 226 -3.70 3.25 -29.04
CA LEU A 226 -4.53 2.04 -29.08
C LEU A 226 -6.01 2.33 -29.35
N ASP A 227 -6.54 3.45 -28.84
CA ASP A 227 -7.89 3.93 -29.11
C ASP A 227 -8.02 4.34 -30.59
N ALA A 228 -7.02 5.02 -31.15
CA ALA A 228 -6.98 5.38 -32.57
C ALA A 228 -6.83 4.17 -33.50
N GLU A 229 -5.98 3.20 -33.14
CA GLU A 229 -5.82 1.92 -33.84
C GLU A 229 -7.13 1.10 -33.82
N SER A 230 -7.78 1.03 -32.66
CA SER A 230 -9.08 0.36 -32.48
C SER A 230 -10.20 1.04 -33.26
N LEU A 231 -10.20 2.37 -33.34
CA LEU A 231 -11.16 3.13 -34.14
C LEU A 231 -10.94 2.88 -35.64
N ALA A 232 -9.70 2.97 -36.12
CA ALA A 232 -9.35 2.71 -37.52
C ALA A 232 -9.74 1.29 -37.95
N HIS A 233 -9.47 0.27 -37.11
CA HIS A 233 -9.90 -1.10 -37.39
C HIS A 233 -11.43 -1.25 -37.42
N ARG A 234 -12.18 -0.54 -36.56
CA ARG A 234 -13.66 -0.54 -36.62
C ARG A 234 -14.16 0.07 -37.92
N THR A 235 -13.67 1.26 -38.27
CA THR A 235 -14.02 1.92 -39.53
C THR A 235 -13.68 1.07 -40.75
N GLN A 236 -12.52 0.40 -40.77
CA GLN A 236 -12.18 -0.52 -41.86
C GLN A 236 -13.16 -1.71 -41.94
N VAL A 237 -13.52 -2.32 -40.80
CA VAL A 237 -14.49 -3.43 -40.77
C VAL A 237 -15.89 -2.97 -41.20
N ASP A 238 -16.30 -1.76 -40.83
CA ASP A 238 -17.57 -1.16 -41.26
C ASP A 238 -17.55 -0.88 -42.78
N GLU A 239 -16.45 -0.35 -43.33
CA GLU A 239 -16.25 -0.13 -44.78
C GLU A 239 -16.24 -1.46 -45.56
N ASP A 240 -15.46 -2.46 -45.13
CA ASP A 240 -15.41 -3.80 -45.72
C ASP A 240 -16.80 -4.49 -45.67
N PHE A 241 -17.57 -4.27 -44.59
CA PHE A 241 -18.94 -4.76 -44.47
C PHE A 241 -19.93 -4.03 -45.39
N GLU A 242 -19.85 -2.69 -45.50
CA GLU A 242 -20.67 -1.94 -46.46
C GLU A 242 -20.37 -2.35 -47.91
N ILE A 243 -19.10 -2.59 -48.26
CA ILE A 243 -18.69 -3.10 -49.57
C ILE A 243 -19.29 -4.49 -49.80
N ALA A 244 -19.14 -5.43 -48.85
CA ALA A 244 -19.68 -6.78 -48.97
C ALA A 244 -21.22 -6.81 -49.07
N ILE A 245 -21.92 -5.94 -48.34
CA ILE A 245 -23.37 -5.77 -48.43
C ILE A 245 -23.77 -5.12 -49.76
N ALA A 246 -23.01 -4.14 -50.27
CA ALA A 246 -23.26 -3.52 -51.57
C ALA A 246 -23.02 -4.48 -52.74
N ASP A 247 -21.98 -5.32 -52.67
CA ASP A 247 -21.71 -6.42 -53.60
C ASP A 247 -22.86 -7.43 -53.59
N ARG A 248 -23.22 -7.95 -52.41
CA ARG A 248 -24.32 -8.92 -52.26
C ARG A 248 -25.67 -8.34 -52.68
N ARG A 249 -25.92 -7.04 -52.47
CA ARG A 249 -27.11 -6.35 -52.97
C ARG A 249 -27.09 -6.20 -54.48
N ARG A 250 -25.94 -5.89 -55.09
CA ARG A 250 -25.78 -5.85 -56.56
C ARG A 250 -25.96 -7.23 -57.19
N GLU A 251 -25.42 -8.28 -56.60
CA GLU A 251 -25.62 -9.66 -57.03
C GLU A 251 -27.09 -10.10 -56.90
N ALA A 252 -27.74 -9.83 -55.76
CA ALA A 252 -29.15 -10.13 -55.55
C ALA A 252 -30.06 -9.37 -56.54
N HIS A 253 -29.80 -8.08 -56.79
CA HIS A 253 -30.49 -7.33 -57.84
C HIS A 253 -30.26 -7.94 -59.23
N LYS A 254 -29.02 -8.34 -59.55
CA LYS A 254 -28.72 -8.98 -60.83
C LYS A 254 -29.50 -10.28 -61.00
N VAL A 255 -29.53 -11.15 -59.99
CA VAL A 255 -30.32 -12.41 -60.01
C VAL A 255 -31.81 -12.13 -60.17
N ILE A 256 -32.34 -11.03 -59.61
CA ILE A 256 -33.72 -10.60 -59.85
C ILE A 256 -33.91 -10.13 -61.29
N THR A 257 -33.07 -9.23 -61.82
CA THR A 257 -33.21 -8.72 -63.19
C THR A 257 -32.98 -9.78 -64.26
N ASP A 258 -32.06 -10.72 -64.02
CA ASP A 258 -31.79 -11.85 -64.90
C ASP A 258 -33.03 -12.78 -64.94
N ARG A 259 -33.64 -13.07 -63.79
CA ARG A 259 -34.91 -13.84 -63.70
C ARG A 259 -36.11 -13.10 -64.28
N GLU A 260 -36.20 -11.78 -64.12
CA GLU A 260 -37.23 -10.95 -64.76
C GLU A 260 -37.06 -10.94 -66.28
N ALA A 261 -35.82 -10.90 -66.78
CA ALA A 261 -35.53 -11.01 -68.20
C ALA A 261 -35.83 -12.40 -68.77
N GLU A 262 -35.46 -13.47 -68.06
CA GLU A 262 -35.82 -14.87 -68.40
C GLU A 262 -37.35 -15.06 -68.41
N SER A 263 -38.04 -14.59 -67.37
CA SER A 263 -39.50 -14.64 -67.26
C SER A 263 -40.19 -13.84 -68.37
N ALA A 264 -39.71 -12.62 -68.66
CA ALA A 264 -40.22 -11.82 -69.76
C ALA A 264 -39.92 -12.42 -71.14
N ALA A 265 -38.79 -13.12 -71.32
CA ALA A 265 -38.49 -13.86 -72.54
C ALA A 265 -39.37 -15.10 -72.70
N ALA A 266 -39.60 -15.87 -71.63
CA ALA A 266 -40.53 -16.99 -71.60
C ALA A 266 -41.98 -16.55 -71.87
N ALA A 267 -42.42 -15.46 -71.25
CA ALA A 267 -43.73 -14.86 -71.50
C ALA A 267 -43.88 -14.37 -72.95
N LYS A 268 -42.87 -13.70 -73.52
CA LYS A 268 -42.85 -13.32 -74.95
C LYS A 268 -42.92 -14.55 -75.86
N LYS A 269 -42.20 -15.62 -75.53
CA LYS A 269 -42.23 -16.89 -76.28
C LYS A 269 -43.62 -17.54 -76.22
N LEU A 270 -44.21 -17.65 -75.03
CA LEU A 270 -45.56 -18.19 -74.83
C LEU A 270 -46.63 -17.36 -75.56
N ILE A 271 -46.51 -16.02 -75.54
CA ILE A 271 -47.42 -15.13 -76.30
C ILE A 271 -47.24 -15.34 -77.81
N ALA A 272 -46.02 -15.50 -78.31
CA ALA A 272 -45.76 -15.78 -79.73
C ALA A 272 -46.30 -17.17 -80.14
N GLU A 273 -46.07 -18.20 -79.33
CA GLU A 273 -46.56 -19.57 -79.57
C GLU A 273 -48.10 -19.63 -79.52
N ALA A 274 -48.73 -18.98 -78.54
CA ALA A 274 -50.18 -18.85 -78.45
C ALA A 274 -50.78 -18.01 -79.59
N THR A 275 -50.07 -16.98 -80.06
CA THR A 275 -50.48 -16.17 -81.22
C THR A 275 -50.40 -16.98 -82.50
N SER A 276 -49.32 -17.76 -82.72
CA SER A 276 -49.20 -18.69 -83.84
C SER A 276 -50.33 -19.71 -83.79
N HIS A 277 -50.53 -20.40 -82.66
CA HIS A 277 -51.58 -21.39 -82.52
C HIS A 277 -52.99 -20.80 -82.72
N SER A 278 -53.21 -19.55 -82.33
CA SER A 278 -54.47 -18.83 -82.61
C SER A 278 -54.63 -18.50 -84.09
N GLN A 279 -53.54 -18.14 -84.78
CA GLN A 279 -53.52 -17.93 -86.24
C GLN A 279 -53.75 -19.24 -86.99
N ASP A 280 -53.14 -20.34 -86.54
CA ASP A 280 -53.32 -21.69 -87.09
C ASP A 280 -54.77 -22.18 -86.90
N LEU A 281 -55.37 -21.95 -85.72
CA LEU A 281 -56.79 -22.24 -85.45
C LEU A 281 -57.73 -21.40 -86.31
N VAL A 282 -57.46 -20.10 -86.46
CA VAL A 282 -58.25 -19.23 -87.35
C VAL A 282 -58.11 -19.68 -88.80
N ALA A 283 -56.90 -19.99 -89.26
CA ALA A 283 -56.64 -20.48 -90.62
C ALA A 283 -57.36 -21.81 -90.91
N ALA A 284 -57.31 -22.75 -89.96
CA ALA A 284 -58.03 -24.02 -90.03
C ALA A 284 -59.56 -23.79 -90.08
N ALA A 285 -60.10 -22.94 -89.21
CA ALA A 285 -61.52 -22.59 -89.19
C ALA A 285 -61.97 -21.87 -90.47
N THR A 286 -61.14 -21.00 -91.06
CA THR A 286 -61.43 -20.41 -92.37
C THR A 286 -61.38 -21.44 -93.49
N GLY A 287 -60.41 -22.37 -93.48
CA GLY A 287 -60.35 -23.44 -94.48
C GLY A 287 -61.50 -24.45 -94.38
N GLU A 288 -61.99 -24.72 -93.17
CA GLU A 288 -63.20 -25.52 -92.95
C GLU A 288 -64.46 -24.77 -93.39
N SER A 289 -64.57 -23.47 -93.08
CA SER A 289 -65.64 -22.60 -93.58
C SER A 289 -65.66 -22.50 -95.11
N GLU A 290 -64.50 -22.38 -95.76
CA GLU A 290 -64.35 -22.40 -97.21
C GLU A 290 -64.75 -23.76 -97.80
N ARG A 291 -64.38 -24.88 -97.18
CA ARG A 291 -64.86 -26.22 -97.59
C ARG A 291 -66.38 -26.34 -97.46
N LEU A 292 -66.97 -25.84 -96.38
CA LEU A 292 -68.43 -25.83 -96.18
C LEU A 292 -69.13 -24.93 -97.20
N MET A 293 -68.58 -23.76 -97.53
CA MET A 293 -69.09 -22.91 -98.61
C MET A 293 -68.96 -23.59 -99.98
N GLN A 294 -67.83 -24.23 -100.29
CA GLN A 294 -67.68 -24.98 -101.55
C GLN A 294 -68.69 -26.12 -101.64
N GLN A 295 -68.90 -26.89 -100.57
CA GLN A 295 -69.93 -27.93 -100.50
C GLN A 295 -71.35 -27.37 -100.69
N ALA A 296 -71.67 -26.22 -100.08
CA ALA A 296 -72.96 -25.54 -100.26
C ALA A 296 -73.15 -25.01 -101.70
N THR A 297 -72.09 -24.50 -102.34
CA THR A 297 -72.10 -24.09 -103.75
C THR A 297 -72.34 -25.29 -104.66
N THR A 298 -71.57 -26.37 -104.55
CA THR A 298 -71.78 -27.58 -105.36
C THR A 298 -73.15 -28.22 -105.13
N TYR A 299 -73.68 -28.17 -103.89
CA TYR A 299 -75.03 -28.64 -103.59
C TYR A 299 -76.12 -27.77 -104.24
N SER A 300 -75.95 -26.44 -104.24
CA SER A 300 -76.91 -25.53 -104.88
C SER A 300 -76.81 -25.55 -106.41
N GLU A 301 -75.62 -25.74 -106.99
CA GLU A 301 -75.44 -26.04 -108.41
C GLU A 301 -76.14 -27.36 -108.80
N ALA A 302 -76.00 -28.41 -108.00
CA ALA A 302 -76.72 -29.68 -108.23
C ALA A 302 -78.24 -29.50 -108.15
N LEU A 303 -78.74 -28.68 -107.22
CA LEU A 303 -80.16 -28.36 -107.07
C LEU A 303 -80.70 -27.57 -108.29
N VAL A 304 -79.96 -26.58 -108.77
CA VAL A 304 -80.31 -25.79 -109.97
C VAL A 304 -80.31 -26.66 -111.23
N ASN A 305 -79.29 -27.51 -111.42
CA ASN A 305 -79.23 -28.44 -112.55
C ASN A 305 -80.41 -29.44 -112.54
N ARG A 306 -80.83 -29.91 -111.36
CA ARG A 306 -82.03 -30.75 -111.24
C ARG A 306 -83.30 -30.00 -111.61
N ALA A 307 -83.47 -28.78 -111.14
CA ALA A 307 -84.62 -27.93 -111.49
C ALA A 307 -84.68 -27.60 -113.00
N ALA A 308 -83.52 -27.39 -113.63
CA ALA A 308 -83.42 -27.19 -115.08
C ALA A 308 -83.83 -28.45 -115.87
N ALA A 309 -83.42 -29.64 -115.43
CA ALA A 309 -83.83 -30.90 -116.03
C ALA A 309 -85.35 -31.12 -115.94
N GLU A 310 -85.96 -30.92 -114.76
CA GLU A 310 -87.40 -31.04 -114.56
C GLU A 310 -88.19 -30.00 -115.39
N SER A 311 -87.65 -28.79 -115.58
CA SER A 311 -88.23 -27.77 -116.46
C SER A 311 -88.24 -28.21 -117.94
N HIS A 312 -87.10 -28.69 -118.46
CA HIS A 312 -87.01 -29.18 -119.84
C HIS A 312 -87.84 -30.43 -120.11
N GLN A 313 -88.21 -31.20 -119.08
CA GLN A 313 -89.12 -32.34 -119.23
C GLN A 313 -90.57 -31.86 -119.37
N ARG A 314 -91.05 -30.98 -118.47
CA ARG A 314 -92.41 -30.42 -118.53
C ARG A 314 -92.72 -29.64 -119.82
N VAL A 315 -91.71 -29.05 -120.47
CA VAL A 315 -91.89 -28.39 -121.79
C VAL A 315 -92.17 -29.41 -122.88
N ARG A 316 -91.48 -30.56 -122.89
CA ARG A 316 -91.73 -31.63 -123.89
C ARG A 316 -93.11 -32.26 -123.69
N ASP A 317 -93.47 -32.55 -122.45
CA ASP A 317 -94.78 -33.09 -122.09
C ASP A 317 -95.93 -32.15 -122.54
N ALA A 318 -95.68 -30.84 -122.59
CA ALA A 318 -96.62 -29.84 -123.09
C ALA A 318 -96.70 -29.77 -124.62
N ASP A 319 -95.57 -29.84 -125.33
CA ASP A 319 -95.54 -29.85 -126.80
C ASP A 319 -96.25 -31.09 -127.37
N ASP A 320 -96.01 -32.28 -126.79
CA ASP A 320 -96.69 -33.52 -127.19
C ASP A 320 -98.22 -33.45 -126.96
N ALA A 321 -98.66 -32.82 -125.87
CA ALA A 321 -100.09 -32.57 -125.62
C ALA A 321 -100.72 -31.60 -126.65
N VAL A 322 -99.97 -30.59 -127.11
CA VAL A 322 -100.42 -29.66 -128.16
C VAL A 322 -100.51 -30.34 -129.54
N LEU A 323 -99.62 -31.30 -129.83
CA LEU A 323 -99.69 -32.13 -131.05
C LEU A 323 -100.90 -33.08 -131.02
N ALA A 324 -101.18 -33.71 -129.87
CA ALA A 324 -102.36 -34.57 -129.71
C ALA A 324 -103.68 -33.81 -129.92
N LEU A 325 -103.79 -32.58 -129.40
CA LEU A 325 -104.97 -31.72 -129.60
C LEU A 325 -105.16 -31.30 -131.07
N HIS A 326 -104.07 -31.11 -131.82
CA HIS A 326 -104.14 -30.83 -133.26
C HIS A 326 -104.68 -32.02 -134.06
N ALA A 327 -104.21 -33.24 -133.77
CA ALA A 327 -104.71 -34.44 -134.43
C ALA A 327 -106.22 -34.65 -134.19
N LEU A 328 -106.69 -34.44 -132.95
CA LEU A 328 -108.10 -34.59 -132.60
C LEU A 328 -109.01 -33.56 -133.30
N ARG A 329 -108.52 -32.31 -133.45
CA ARG A 329 -109.23 -31.24 -134.17
C ARG A 329 -109.47 -31.60 -135.63
N ASP A 330 -108.45 -32.10 -136.32
CA ASP A 330 -108.52 -32.37 -137.75
C ASP A 330 -109.40 -33.60 -138.05
N GLN A 331 -109.44 -34.56 -137.13
CA GLN A 331 -110.35 -35.70 -137.17
C GLN A 331 -111.84 -35.29 -137.03
N LEU A 332 -112.15 -34.34 -136.13
CA LEU A 332 -113.48 -33.72 -136.01
C LEU A 332 -113.87 -32.89 -137.26
N GLY A 333 -112.88 -32.19 -137.84
CA GLY A 333 -113.07 -31.40 -139.06
C GLY A 333 -113.45 -32.21 -140.29
N GLU A 334 -113.12 -33.50 -140.34
CA GLU A 334 -113.50 -34.43 -141.41
C GLU A 334 -114.90 -35.02 -141.18
N GLN A 335 -115.22 -35.41 -139.93
CA GLN A 335 -116.53 -35.95 -139.57
C GLN A 335 -117.68 -34.97 -139.87
N LEU A 336 -117.49 -33.67 -139.62
CA LEU A 336 -118.51 -32.64 -139.90
C LEU A 336 -118.79 -32.43 -141.40
N ARG A 337 -117.84 -32.75 -142.29
CA ARG A 337 -118.08 -32.73 -143.75
C ARG A 337 -118.86 -33.95 -144.24
N SER A 338 -118.69 -35.11 -143.59
CA SER A 338 -119.45 -36.34 -143.90
C SER A 338 -120.94 -36.22 -143.55
N LEU A 339 -121.27 -35.54 -142.45
CA LEU A 339 -122.64 -35.48 -141.91
C LEU A 339 -123.57 -34.58 -142.75
N THR A 340 -123.06 -33.45 -143.24
CA THR A 340 -123.83 -32.50 -144.07
C THR A 340 -124.33 -33.13 -145.37
N GLY A 341 -123.51 -33.94 -146.05
CA GLY A 341 -123.86 -34.59 -147.32
C GLY A 341 -124.98 -35.63 -147.23
N HIS A 342 -125.28 -36.15 -146.03
CA HIS A 342 -126.34 -37.13 -145.84
C HIS A 342 -127.74 -36.51 -145.63
N LEU A 343 -127.82 -35.21 -145.33
CA LEU A 343 -129.10 -34.54 -145.02
C LEU A 343 -129.87 -34.09 -146.27
N ASP A 344 -129.19 -33.78 -147.37
CA ASP A 344 -129.86 -33.41 -148.62
C ASP A 344 -130.54 -34.61 -149.29
N HIS A 345 -129.94 -35.81 -149.23
CA HIS A 345 -130.46 -37.00 -149.93
C HIS A 345 -131.79 -37.53 -149.34
N ILE A 346 -132.03 -37.34 -148.04
CA ILE A 346 -133.26 -37.79 -147.36
C ILE A 346 -134.46 -36.89 -147.70
N ARG A 347 -134.23 -35.67 -148.22
CA ARG A 347 -135.28 -34.67 -148.43
C ARG A 347 -136.10 -34.86 -149.72
N GLU A 348 -135.63 -35.66 -150.67
CA GLU A 348 -136.18 -35.75 -152.03
C GLU A 348 -137.06 -37.00 -152.27
N LEU A 349 -136.98 -38.02 -151.40
CA LEU A 349 -137.52 -39.37 -151.65
C LEU A 349 -138.78 -39.75 -150.85
N ALA A 350 -139.50 -38.77 -150.28
CA ALA A 350 -140.68 -38.99 -149.44
C ALA A 350 -141.94 -38.21 -149.89
N ALA A 351 -142.08 -37.97 -151.19
CA ALA A 351 -143.33 -37.46 -151.79
C ALA A 351 -144.25 -38.62 -152.24
N SER A 352 -145.56 -38.33 -152.38
CA SER A 352 -146.61 -39.22 -152.91
C SER A 352 -147.02 -40.48 -152.11
N ALA A 353 -147.71 -40.24 -150.99
CA ALA A 353 -149.13 -40.61 -150.78
C ALA A 353 -149.58 -42.11 -150.72
N PRO A 354 -150.71 -42.43 -150.01
CA PRO A 354 -151.28 -41.73 -148.85
C PRO A 354 -151.90 -42.64 -147.74
N ALA A 355 -152.11 -42.00 -146.58
CA ALA A 355 -153.26 -42.14 -145.67
C ALA A 355 -153.50 -43.45 -144.85
N LEU A 356 -153.85 -43.37 -143.56
CA LEU A 356 -153.52 -42.37 -142.51
C LEU A 356 -153.91 -42.96 -141.14
N ILE A 357 -152.93 -43.45 -140.37
CA ILE A 357 -153.07 -43.98 -139.00
C ILE A 357 -153.86 -45.30 -138.87
N THR A 358 -153.56 -46.08 -137.82
CA THR A 358 -154.22 -47.32 -137.31
C THR A 358 -154.23 -48.58 -138.18
N PRO A 359 -154.22 -49.80 -137.59
CA PRO A 359 -153.76 -50.24 -136.25
C PRO A 359 -152.72 -51.41 -136.39
N PRO A 360 -152.37 -52.26 -135.38
CA PRO A 360 -152.59 -52.24 -133.92
C PRO A 360 -151.26 -52.43 -133.10
N ALA A 361 -151.40 -52.79 -131.81
CA ALA A 361 -150.56 -53.71 -131.02
C ALA A 361 -149.08 -53.38 -130.63
N ASP A 362 -148.88 -53.40 -129.30
CA ASP A 362 -147.76 -53.98 -128.53
C ASP A 362 -146.34 -53.33 -128.52
N GLU A 363 -145.52 -53.82 -127.57
CA GLU A 363 -144.08 -53.53 -127.33
C GLU A 363 -143.66 -52.09 -126.92
N GLN A 364 -144.32 -51.50 -125.92
CA GLN A 364 -143.88 -50.23 -125.29
C GLN A 364 -143.63 -50.37 -123.77
N ASP A 365 -142.36 -50.37 -123.35
CA ASP A 365 -142.01 -50.45 -121.92
C ASP A 365 -140.66 -49.77 -121.57
N ARG A 366 -140.60 -49.13 -120.38
CA ARG A 366 -139.46 -48.42 -119.71
C ARG A 366 -139.03 -46.99 -120.15
N PRO A 367 -139.14 -46.01 -119.22
CA PRO A 367 -138.17 -44.89 -119.13
C PRO A 367 -137.83 -44.38 -117.69
N VAL A 368 -136.61 -43.83 -117.52
CA VAL A 368 -136.04 -42.92 -116.45
C VAL A 368 -136.24 -43.21 -114.93
N ALA A 369 -135.41 -42.55 -114.08
CA ALA A 369 -135.38 -42.77 -112.63
C ALA A 369 -134.94 -41.61 -111.70
N GLU A 370 -135.14 -40.34 -112.07
CA GLU A 370 -135.30 -39.26 -111.04
C GLU A 370 -136.78 -38.94 -110.74
N ASP A 371 -137.73 -39.58 -111.46
CA ASP A 371 -139.11 -39.78 -111.02
C ASP A 371 -139.24 -40.91 -109.95
N PHE A 372 -138.14 -41.54 -109.54
CA PHE A 372 -138.12 -42.65 -108.57
C PHE A 372 -137.45 -42.26 -107.24
N PRO A 373 -138.23 -41.76 -106.25
CA PRO A 373 -137.72 -41.29 -104.96
C PRO A 373 -137.29 -42.44 -104.03
N ALA A 374 -136.77 -42.04 -102.87
CA ALA A 374 -136.58 -42.79 -101.63
C ALA A 374 -135.78 -44.12 -101.67
N ASP A 375 -134.78 -44.17 -100.79
CA ASP A 375 -134.13 -45.34 -100.21
C ASP A 375 -135.14 -46.45 -99.85
N PRO A 376 -134.84 -47.73 -100.16
CA PRO A 376 -134.30 -48.59 -99.10
C PRO A 376 -133.29 -49.65 -99.59
N THR A 377 -132.86 -50.50 -98.64
CA THR A 377 -132.25 -51.83 -98.83
C THR A 377 -133.16 -52.87 -99.54
N ALA A 378 -133.99 -52.42 -100.50
CA ALA A 378 -134.85 -53.24 -101.35
C ALA A 378 -135.03 -52.67 -102.77
N ARG A 379 -133.93 -52.26 -103.45
CA ARG A 379 -133.88 -52.11 -104.92
C ARG A 379 -133.17 -53.35 -105.54
N PRO A 380 -133.87 -54.28 -106.23
CA PRO A 380 -133.28 -55.60 -106.54
C PRO A 380 -132.98 -55.92 -108.03
N THR A 381 -131.72 -55.72 -108.46
CA THR A 381 -131.00 -56.53 -109.52
C THR A 381 -131.56 -56.51 -110.97
N PRO A 382 -130.99 -57.23 -111.99
CA PRO A 382 -129.66 -57.87 -112.22
C PRO A 382 -128.90 -57.16 -113.40
N VAL A 383 -127.96 -57.65 -114.25
CA VAL A 383 -127.36 -58.97 -114.68
C VAL A 383 -125.87 -58.75 -115.10
N ASP A 384 -125.08 -59.82 -115.30
CA ASP A 384 -123.66 -59.88 -115.72
C ASP A 384 -123.30 -59.47 -117.18
N LEU A 385 -122.00 -59.17 -117.44
CA LEU A 385 -121.04 -59.71 -118.47
C LEU A 385 -119.76 -58.77 -118.59
N PRO A 386 -118.71 -58.96 -119.45
CA PRO A 386 -117.40 -59.48 -118.99
C PRO A 386 -116.11 -58.66 -119.37
N VAL A 387 -114.92 -59.24 -119.14
CA VAL A 387 -113.53 -58.67 -119.17
C VAL A 387 -112.87 -58.58 -120.58
N PRO A 388 -111.75 -57.82 -120.78
CA PRO A 388 -110.36 -58.35 -120.63
C PRO A 388 -109.30 -57.39 -120.00
N VAL A 389 -108.25 -57.78 -119.23
CA VAL A 389 -106.93 -58.47 -119.49
C VAL A 389 -106.01 -57.74 -120.52
N TYR A 390 -104.70 -57.45 -120.38
CA TYR A 390 -103.50 -57.94 -119.60
C TYR A 390 -102.58 -56.76 -119.12
N GLY A 391 -101.49 -56.85 -118.32
CA GLY A 391 -100.73 -57.97 -117.69
C GLY A 391 -99.53 -57.49 -116.82
N GLU A 392 -98.75 -58.41 -116.21
CA GLU A 392 -97.61 -58.21 -115.24
C GLU A 392 -96.22 -57.97 -115.93
N PRO A 393 -95.01 -58.06 -115.27
CA PRO A 393 -94.56 -58.05 -113.83
C PRO A 393 -93.51 -56.91 -113.53
N VAL A 394 -92.44 -56.89 -112.67
CA VAL A 394 -91.62 -57.83 -111.83
C VAL A 394 -90.80 -57.07 -110.72
N ALA A 395 -90.29 -57.79 -109.68
CA ALA A 395 -88.94 -57.77 -109.01
C ALA A 395 -88.13 -56.47 -108.69
N LEU A 396 -87.18 -56.35 -107.73
CA LEU A 396 -86.57 -57.07 -106.56
C LEU A 396 -85.73 -56.01 -105.74
N ASP A 397 -85.56 -56.01 -104.39
CA ASP A 397 -84.56 -56.72 -103.52
C ASP A 397 -83.09 -56.15 -103.60
N ASP A 398 -82.19 -56.09 -102.59
CA ASP A 398 -82.14 -56.46 -101.14
C ASP A 398 -81.00 -55.68 -100.38
N GLY A 399 -81.06 -55.60 -99.02
CA GLY A 399 -79.95 -55.55 -98.02
C GLY A 399 -78.82 -54.47 -98.02
N ARG A 400 -77.86 -54.42 -97.05
CA ARG A 400 -77.82 -54.71 -95.58
C ARG A 400 -76.43 -54.31 -94.95
N ALA A 401 -76.38 -53.93 -93.65
CA ALA A 401 -75.21 -54.01 -92.71
C ALA A 401 -73.96 -53.07 -92.91
N GLU A 402 -73.00 -52.84 -91.97
CA GLU A 402 -72.91 -52.90 -90.48
C GLU A 402 -71.59 -52.23 -89.91
N THR A 403 -71.32 -52.34 -88.59
CA THR A 403 -70.08 -51.96 -87.79
C THR A 403 -69.94 -50.47 -87.33
N ARG A 404 -69.57 -50.05 -86.09
CA ARG A 404 -68.66 -50.46 -84.94
C ARG A 404 -67.22 -49.87 -85.04
N ASN A 405 -66.43 -49.48 -84.01
CA ASN A 405 -66.39 -49.74 -82.54
C ASN A 405 -65.47 -48.72 -81.73
N GLY A 406 -65.45 -48.73 -80.37
CA GLY A 406 -64.42 -48.07 -79.48
C GLY A 406 -64.98 -47.25 -78.28
N GLY A 407 -64.25 -46.80 -77.22
CA GLY A 407 -62.86 -47.00 -76.71
C GLY A 407 -62.55 -46.15 -75.41
N SER A 408 -61.63 -46.58 -74.50
CA SER A 408 -61.17 -45.93 -73.20
C SER A 408 -60.06 -46.79 -72.52
N PRO A 409 -59.42 -46.53 -71.32
CA PRO A 409 -59.46 -45.45 -70.28
C PRO A 409 -58.02 -44.86 -70.00
N GLY A 410 -57.44 -44.46 -68.82
CA GLY A 410 -57.83 -44.25 -67.38
C GLY A 410 -56.64 -44.28 -66.35
N ILE A 411 -56.92 -44.06 -65.04
CA ILE A 411 -56.20 -44.54 -63.78
C ILE A 411 -55.27 -43.55 -62.97
N THR A 412 -54.96 -43.91 -61.69
CA THR A 412 -54.57 -43.17 -60.45
C THR A 412 -53.02 -43.01 -60.19
N ASP A 413 -52.38 -42.68 -59.03
CA ASP A 413 -52.70 -42.72 -57.57
C ASP A 413 -51.69 -42.00 -56.58
N GLN A 414 -52.03 -41.95 -55.27
CA GLN A 414 -51.17 -41.95 -54.02
C GLN A 414 -50.37 -40.74 -53.41
N GLU A 415 -49.80 -40.97 -52.19
CA GLU A 415 -49.25 -40.07 -51.12
C GLU A 415 -47.85 -40.65 -50.60
N PRO A 416 -47.23 -40.49 -49.37
CA PRO A 416 -47.60 -39.78 -48.11
C PRO A 416 -46.52 -39.03 -47.23
N ALA A 417 -47.00 -38.25 -46.23
CA ALA A 417 -46.55 -38.04 -44.81
C ALA A 417 -45.11 -37.65 -44.29
N ALA A 418 -45.09 -36.96 -43.11
CA ALA A 418 -44.09 -36.91 -41.99
C ALA A 418 -42.70 -36.21 -42.18
N GLY A 419 -41.93 -35.77 -41.16
CA GLY A 419 -42.10 -35.69 -39.67
C GLY A 419 -40.80 -35.23 -38.90
N THR A 420 -40.79 -35.26 -37.54
CA THR A 420 -39.63 -35.09 -36.57
C THR A 420 -38.86 -33.73 -36.54
N ASP A 421 -38.17 -33.23 -35.48
CA ASP A 421 -37.90 -33.55 -34.03
C ASP A 421 -37.67 -32.21 -33.24
N HIS A 422 -37.63 -32.01 -31.89
CA HIS A 422 -36.83 -32.55 -30.76
C HIS A 422 -35.28 -32.34 -30.90
N ASN A 423 -34.42 -32.12 -29.87
CA ASN A 423 -34.56 -32.10 -28.40
C ASN A 423 -33.46 -31.28 -27.63
N GLU A 424 -33.82 -30.76 -26.43
CA GLU A 424 -33.11 -30.66 -25.11
C GLU A 424 -31.60 -30.33 -24.79
N HIS A 425 -31.43 -29.73 -23.58
CA HIS A 425 -30.31 -29.82 -22.58
C HIS A 425 -28.91 -29.19 -22.91
N VAL A 426 -27.98 -28.89 -21.98
CA VAL A 426 -27.65 -29.34 -20.59
C VAL A 426 -27.27 -28.15 -19.64
N ASN A 427 -27.29 -28.36 -18.31
CA ASN A 427 -26.94 -27.41 -17.21
C ASN A 427 -25.64 -27.75 -16.45
N GLY A 428 -25.12 -26.80 -15.64
CA GLY A 428 -24.26 -27.04 -14.45
C GLY A 428 -22.84 -26.42 -14.46
N ASP A 429 -22.16 -26.18 -13.33
CA ASP A 429 -22.60 -26.13 -11.91
C ASP A 429 -21.56 -25.34 -11.04
N THR A 430 -21.84 -25.25 -9.73
CA THR A 430 -21.18 -24.61 -8.57
C THR A 430 -19.75 -25.13 -8.25
N VAL A 431 -18.94 -24.67 -7.26
CA VAL A 431 -19.14 -24.44 -5.80
C VAL A 431 -18.10 -23.43 -5.21
N THR A 432 -18.38 -22.89 -4.01
CA THR A 432 -17.60 -21.96 -3.17
C THR A 432 -16.60 -22.62 -2.19
N ILE A 433 -15.80 -21.83 -1.44
CA ILE A 433 -15.46 -21.99 0.01
C ILE A 433 -14.77 -20.71 0.55
N ALA A 434 -14.66 -20.53 1.88
CA ALA A 434 -14.27 -19.27 2.56
C ALA A 434 -13.42 -19.48 3.86
N ALA A 435 -13.31 -18.43 4.70
CA ALA A 435 -12.48 -18.23 5.94
C ALA A 435 -11.15 -17.46 5.68
N ILE A 436 -10.76 -16.37 6.38
CA ILE A 436 -10.66 -16.04 7.84
C ILE A 436 -9.43 -16.77 8.44
N THR A 437 -8.40 -16.10 9.00
CA THR A 437 -8.41 -15.41 10.32
C THR A 437 -7.29 -14.35 10.46
N ASP A 438 -7.42 -13.52 11.50
CA ASP A 438 -6.49 -12.49 12.04
C ASP A 438 -5.32 -13.09 12.87
N ASP A 439 -4.22 -12.35 13.09
CA ASP A 439 -3.52 -12.14 14.39
C ASP A 439 -2.23 -11.26 14.24
N ALA A 440 -1.79 -10.65 15.33
CA ALA A 440 -0.50 -9.94 15.50
C ALA A 440 0.45 -10.70 16.46
N PRO A 441 1.67 -10.17 16.74
CA PRO A 441 1.90 -9.71 18.11
C PRO A 441 2.87 -8.51 18.24
N ALA A 442 3.02 -8.00 19.46
CA ALA A 442 3.95 -6.93 19.82
C ALA A 442 4.66 -7.19 21.17
N ALA A 443 5.67 -6.36 21.44
CA ALA A 443 6.36 -6.10 22.72
C ALA A 443 7.29 -7.19 23.31
N THR A 444 8.54 -6.76 23.55
CA THR A 444 9.31 -7.05 24.78
C THR A 444 10.12 -5.80 25.16
N ASP A 445 9.67 -5.07 26.18
CA ASP A 445 10.53 -4.17 26.95
C ASP A 445 11.31 -4.99 27.98
N GLU A 446 12.61 -4.74 28.17
CA GLU A 446 13.39 -5.36 29.26
C GLU A 446 14.16 -4.30 30.06
N VAL A 447 13.54 -3.83 31.14
CA VAL A 447 14.17 -2.95 32.13
C VAL A 447 14.53 -3.77 33.36
N THR A 448 15.83 -4.01 33.60
CA THR A 448 16.31 -4.51 34.90
C THR A 448 17.71 -4.00 35.24
N ALA A 449 17.75 -3.04 36.16
CA ALA A 449 18.84 -2.86 37.11
C ALA A 449 18.18 -2.72 38.50
N PRO A 450 18.68 -3.42 39.54
CA PRO A 450 19.67 -2.73 40.37
C PRO A 450 20.70 -3.65 41.07
N LYS A 451 21.86 -3.09 41.45
CA LYS A 451 22.56 -3.54 42.66
C LYS A 451 23.45 -2.44 43.27
N VAL A 452 22.97 -1.86 44.36
CA VAL A 452 23.80 -1.03 45.25
C VAL A 452 24.69 -1.96 46.08
N ALA A 453 26.00 -1.69 46.13
CA ALA A 453 26.95 -2.41 46.96
C ALA A 453 27.52 -1.48 48.03
N THR A 454 27.07 -1.65 49.28
CA THR A 454 27.52 -0.84 50.41
C THR A 454 28.71 -1.48 51.11
N ASN A 455 29.88 -0.84 51.07
CA ASN A 455 31.00 -1.09 51.98
C ASN A 455 31.90 0.17 52.02
N GLY A 456 32.49 0.58 53.14
CA GLY A 456 32.38 0.03 54.50
C GLY A 456 33.74 -0.20 55.15
N SER A 457 34.20 0.76 55.97
CA SER A 457 35.49 0.71 56.68
C SER A 457 36.74 0.83 55.77
N GLN A 458 37.93 1.24 56.23
CA GLN A 458 38.43 1.44 57.60
C GLN A 458 39.11 2.81 57.81
N ARG A 459 39.30 3.19 59.08
CA ARG A 459 40.21 4.25 59.53
C ARG A 459 41.60 3.69 59.80
N THR A 460 42.67 4.43 59.51
CA THR A 460 43.99 4.26 60.15
C THR A 460 44.57 5.61 60.60
N ARG A 461 45.25 5.63 61.75
CA ARG A 461 45.90 6.80 62.37
C ARG A 461 47.39 6.51 62.58
N THR A 462 48.26 7.35 62.03
CA THR A 462 49.68 7.55 62.40
C THR A 462 50.01 8.99 61.95
N ARG A 463 50.46 9.97 62.75
CA ARG A 463 51.27 10.05 63.99
C ARG A 463 52.75 9.68 63.82
N GLY A 464 53.61 10.69 63.73
CA GLY A 464 54.95 10.67 64.34
C GLY A 464 56.09 11.29 63.53
N GLY A 465 56.76 12.31 64.10
CA GLY A 465 58.06 12.83 63.64
C GLY A 465 57.97 14.00 62.64
N ARG A 466 58.69 15.11 62.82
CA ARG A 466 59.59 15.51 63.93
C ARG A 466 59.31 16.95 64.33
#